data_AF-A0A6B3GTA1-F1
#
_entry.id   AF-A0A6B3GTA1-F1
#
_cell.length_a   1.000
_cell.length_b   1.000
_cell.length_c   1.000
_cell.angle_alpha   90.00
_cell.angle_beta   90.00
_cell.angle_gamma   90.00
#
_symmetry.space_group_name_H-M   'P 1'
#
loop_
_entity.id
_entity.type
_entity.pdbx_description
1 polymer ?
#
loop_
_entity_poly.entity_id
_entity_poly.type
_entity_poly.pdbx_seq_one_letter_code
_entity_poly.pdbx_strand_id
1 'polypeptide(L)'
;MSVRAVVPVAMRLSWLVLFALMIGEFVTDLPGPGWATTFLPAMVVLALMVATTTLQARAAAPRGEPGPPVEVDPPVTGRWSALNSPADKVPSHGTHVYGQTYAIDIVADPETGEGEPPARPTFRWFWPLFRRNHAFPAFGAPLLAVADATVVRASDGQRDHL
;
A
#
# COMPACT_ATOMS: atom_id res chain seq x y z
N MET A 1 17.63 6.46 -21.72
CA MET A 1 16.54 6.14 -20.76
C MET A 1 16.77 6.91 -19.48
N SER A 2 15.74 7.49 -18.85
CA SER A 2 15.91 8.20 -17.58
C SER A 2 16.19 7.21 -16.43
N VAL A 3 16.88 7.66 -15.38
CA VAL A 3 17.14 6.85 -14.16
C VAL A 3 15.86 6.24 -13.60
N ARG A 4 14.74 6.99 -13.69
CA ARG A 4 13.40 6.53 -13.28
C ARG A 4 12.89 5.32 -14.06
N ALA A 5 13.32 5.12 -15.31
CA ALA A 5 12.95 3.97 -16.12
C ALA A 5 13.96 2.81 -15.98
N VAL A 6 15.26 3.11 -15.85
CA VAL A 6 16.32 2.09 -15.76
C VAL A 6 16.23 1.30 -14.46
N VAL A 7 15.97 1.97 -13.34
CA VAL A 7 15.99 1.35 -12.00
C VAL A 7 14.90 0.28 -11.82
N PRO A 8 13.62 0.51 -12.17
CA PRO A 8 12.59 -0.55 -12.11
C PRO A 8 12.88 -1.72 -13.05
N VAL A 9 13.48 -1.47 -14.22
CA VAL A 9 13.87 -2.54 -15.16
C VAL A 9 14.99 -3.38 -14.58
N ALA A 10 16.04 -2.75 -14.05
CA ALA A 10 17.16 -3.44 -13.38
C ALA A 10 16.67 -4.26 -12.18
N MET A 11 15.74 -3.72 -11.38
CA MET A 11 15.10 -4.44 -10.27
C MET A 11 14.39 -5.72 -10.75
N ARG A 12 13.54 -5.59 -11.76
CA ARG A 12 12.79 -6.74 -12.32
C ARG A 12 13.72 -7.80 -12.90
N LEU A 13 14.76 -7.39 -13.63
CA LEU A 13 15.77 -8.30 -14.16
C LEU A 13 16.53 -9.00 -13.03
N SER A 14 16.89 -8.28 -11.96
CA SER A 14 17.60 -8.86 -10.81
C SER A 14 16.75 -9.90 -10.09
N TRP A 15 15.45 -9.66 -9.93
CA TRP A 15 14.50 -10.66 -9.41
C TRP A 15 14.39 -11.88 -10.31
N LEU A 16 14.27 -11.68 -11.63
CA LEU A 16 14.21 -12.80 -12.59
C LEU A 16 15.47 -13.65 -12.54
N VAL A 17 16.64 -13.02 -12.50
CA VAL A 17 17.93 -13.71 -12.38
C VAL A 17 18.01 -14.47 -11.06
N LEU A 18 17.65 -13.84 -9.94
CA LEU A 18 17.65 -14.51 -8.63
C LEU A 18 16.74 -15.73 -8.62
N PHE A 19 15.51 -15.63 -9.15
CA PHE A 19 14.60 -16.78 -9.21
C PHE A 19 15.12 -17.88 -10.13
N ALA A 20 15.71 -17.53 -11.28
CA ALA A 20 16.33 -18.50 -12.16
C ALA A 20 17.50 -19.24 -11.48
N LEU A 21 18.32 -18.52 -10.72
CA LEU A 21 19.44 -19.11 -9.96
C LEU A 21 18.95 -20.00 -8.81
N MET A 22 17.93 -19.56 -8.05
CA MET A 22 17.31 -20.38 -7.00
C MET A 22 16.69 -21.65 -7.55
N ILE A 23 15.94 -21.57 -8.66
CA ILE A 23 15.36 -22.74 -9.32
C ILE A 23 16.47 -23.64 -9.87
N GLY A 24 17.49 -23.06 -10.48
CA GLY A 24 18.65 -23.78 -11.00
C GLY A 24 19.37 -24.55 -9.90
N GLU A 25 19.63 -23.95 -8.75
CA GLU A 25 20.28 -24.60 -7.61
C GLU A 25 19.41 -25.69 -6.99
N PHE A 26 18.09 -25.53 -7.02
CA PHE A 26 17.16 -26.53 -6.51
C PHE A 26 17.03 -27.75 -7.43
N VAL A 27 17.08 -27.54 -8.75
CA VAL A 27 16.87 -28.58 -9.76
C VAL A 27 18.18 -29.22 -10.24
N THR A 28 19.30 -28.51 -10.11
CA THR A 28 20.61 -28.92 -10.63
C THR A 28 21.73 -28.62 -9.64
N ASP A 29 22.84 -29.33 -9.75
CA ASP A 29 24.08 -29.00 -9.03
C ASP A 29 24.80 -27.84 -9.74
N LEU A 30 24.38 -26.60 -9.46
CA LEU A 30 25.03 -25.42 -10.01
C LEU A 30 26.50 -25.38 -9.56
N PRO A 31 27.46 -25.19 -10.50
CA PRO A 31 28.86 -25.12 -10.14
C PRO A 31 29.16 -23.83 -9.37
N GLY A 32 29.78 -23.99 -8.20
CA GLY A 32 30.19 -22.88 -7.35
C GLY A 32 29.54 -22.94 -5.96
N PRO A 33 30.03 -22.14 -5.00
CA PRO A 33 29.46 -22.14 -3.67
C PRO A 33 28.13 -21.38 -3.65
N GLY A 34 27.12 -21.89 -2.94
CA GLY A 34 25.76 -21.31 -2.85
C GLY A 34 25.72 -19.83 -2.43
N TRP A 35 26.76 -19.35 -1.74
CA TRP A 35 26.86 -17.93 -1.40
C TRP A 35 27.05 -17.04 -2.63
N ALA A 36 27.72 -17.53 -3.69
CA ALA A 36 28.00 -16.76 -4.90
C ALA A 36 26.86 -16.87 -5.92
N THR A 37 26.24 -18.06 -6.02
CA THR A 37 25.15 -18.33 -6.98
C THR A 37 23.81 -17.79 -6.53
N THR A 38 23.54 -17.72 -5.22
CA THR A 38 22.20 -17.35 -4.73
C THR A 38 22.22 -16.28 -3.65
N PHE A 39 23.07 -16.40 -2.63
CA PHE A 39 23.09 -15.41 -1.55
C PHE A 39 23.55 -14.02 -2.01
N LEU A 40 24.62 -13.93 -2.79
CA LEU A 40 25.14 -12.66 -3.31
C LEU A 40 24.12 -11.97 -4.24
N PRO A 41 23.49 -12.64 -5.23
CA PRO A 41 22.37 -12.07 -5.98
C PRO A 41 21.20 -11.64 -5.11
N ALA A 42 20.84 -12.41 -4.07
CA ALA A 42 19.79 -12.02 -3.14
C ALA A 42 20.14 -10.74 -2.37
N MET A 43 21.39 -10.60 -1.93
CA MET A 43 21.89 -9.38 -1.28
C MET A 43 21.91 -8.19 -2.25
N VAL A 44 22.23 -8.39 -3.53
CA VAL A 44 22.14 -7.35 -4.56
C VAL A 44 20.69 -6.91 -4.75
N VAL A 45 19.75 -7.85 -4.87
CA VAL A 45 18.31 -7.54 -4.97
C VAL A 45 17.82 -6.77 -3.73
N LEU A 46 18.20 -7.20 -2.52
CA LEU A 46 17.86 -6.53 -1.28
C LEU A 46 18.43 -5.11 -1.23
N ALA A 47 19.71 -4.94 -1.55
CA ALA A 47 20.38 -3.64 -1.56
C ALA A 47 19.74 -2.68 -2.57
N LEU A 48 19.46 -3.17 -3.79
CA LEU A 48 18.73 -2.40 -4.78
C LEU A 48 17.33 -2.04 -4.25
N MET A 49 16.62 -2.97 -3.62
CA MET A 49 15.24 -2.74 -3.15
C MET A 49 15.23 -1.63 -2.10
N VAL A 50 16.10 -1.74 -1.10
CA VAL A 50 16.27 -0.71 -0.06
C VAL A 50 16.68 0.63 -0.67
N ALA A 51 17.65 0.66 -1.58
CA ALA A 51 18.08 1.89 -2.25
C ALA A 51 16.92 2.53 -3.04
N THR A 52 16.16 1.75 -3.80
CA THR A 52 15.03 2.27 -4.56
C THR A 52 13.92 2.83 -3.67
N THR A 53 13.54 2.11 -2.62
CA THR A 53 12.47 2.53 -1.70
C THR A 53 12.87 3.79 -0.94
N THR A 54 14.11 3.85 -0.44
CA THR A 54 14.62 5.02 0.29
C THR A 54 14.73 6.25 -0.61
N LEU A 55 15.23 6.10 -1.83
CA LEU A 55 15.32 7.19 -2.80
C LEU A 55 13.93 7.68 -3.20
N GLN A 56 12.96 6.78 -3.42
CA GLN A 56 11.59 7.15 -3.73
C GLN A 56 10.92 7.88 -2.56
N ALA A 57 11.04 7.37 -1.34
CA ALA A 57 10.49 8.01 -0.15
C ALA A 57 11.09 9.42 0.05
N ARG A 58 12.42 9.58 -0.08
CA ARG A 58 13.07 10.89 0.00
C ARG A 58 12.68 11.83 -1.13
N ALA A 59 12.49 11.31 -2.34
CA ALA A 59 12.08 12.11 -3.48
C ALA A 59 10.62 12.58 -3.36
N ALA A 60 9.76 11.77 -2.73
CA ALA A 60 8.34 12.06 -2.51
C ALA A 60 8.06 12.84 -1.23
N ALA A 61 9.05 12.98 -0.33
CA ALA A 61 8.93 13.78 0.86
C ALA A 61 8.50 15.22 0.51
N PRO A 62 7.49 15.79 1.20
CA PRO A 62 7.11 17.19 1.02
C PRO A 62 8.32 18.11 1.14
N ARG A 63 8.40 19.11 0.26
CA ARG A 63 9.49 20.10 0.24
C ARG A 63 8.94 21.50 0.41
N GLY A 64 9.65 22.32 1.17
CA GLY A 64 9.25 23.68 1.47
C GLY A 64 8.31 23.78 2.67
N GLU A 65 8.00 25.02 3.04
CA GLU A 65 7.00 25.30 4.07
C GLU A 65 5.61 24.89 3.58
N PRO A 66 4.77 24.29 4.44
CA PRO A 66 3.37 24.04 4.11
C PRO A 66 2.69 25.34 3.71
N GLY A 67 1.86 25.28 2.66
CA GLY A 67 0.91 26.35 2.40
C GLY A 67 -0.10 26.50 3.55
N PRO A 68 -0.84 27.61 3.60
CA PRO A 68 -1.93 27.74 4.57
C PRO A 68 -2.92 26.58 4.41
N PRO A 69 -3.40 25.99 5.52
CA PRO A 69 -4.35 24.89 5.45
C PRO A 69 -5.67 25.34 4.80
N VAL A 70 -6.25 24.45 4.02
CA VAL A 70 -7.60 24.62 3.45
C VAL A 70 -8.53 23.67 4.19
N GLU A 71 -9.56 24.23 4.82
CA GLU A 71 -10.58 23.43 5.50
C GLU A 71 -11.48 22.74 4.46
N VAL A 72 -11.78 21.48 4.71
CA VAL A 72 -12.57 20.61 3.82
C VAL A 72 -13.54 19.79 4.66
N ASP A 73 -14.66 19.40 4.05
CA ASP A 73 -15.66 18.56 4.68
C ASP A 73 -15.22 17.07 4.72
N PRO A 74 -15.75 16.26 5.65
CA PRO A 74 -15.55 14.82 5.64
C PRO A 74 -16.14 14.18 4.36
N PRO A 75 -15.45 13.22 3.72
CA PRO A 75 -15.95 12.54 2.51
C PRO A 75 -17.06 11.52 2.80
N VAL A 76 -17.60 11.48 4.01
CA VAL A 76 -18.54 10.46 4.49
C VAL A 76 -19.52 11.04 5.49
N THR A 77 -20.69 10.42 5.61
CA THR A 77 -21.71 10.75 6.61
C THR A 77 -21.87 9.64 7.64
N GLY A 78 -22.39 9.98 8.82
CA GLY A 78 -22.61 9.03 9.92
C GLY A 78 -21.33 8.75 10.69
N ARG A 79 -21.25 7.56 11.30
CA ARG A 79 -20.16 7.19 12.22
C ARG A 79 -19.04 6.43 11.52
N TRP A 80 -17.84 7.01 11.56
CA TRP A 80 -16.62 6.45 10.99
C TRP A 80 -15.47 6.63 11.97
N SER A 81 -14.51 5.72 11.90
CA SER A 81 -13.30 5.75 12.73
C SER A 81 -12.08 5.95 11.83
N ALA A 82 -11.18 6.85 12.20
CA ALA A 82 -9.86 6.97 11.58
C ALA A 82 -8.92 5.93 12.19
N LEU A 83 -8.24 5.13 11.36
CA LEU A 83 -7.26 4.13 11.79
C LEU A 83 -5.82 4.61 11.69
N ASN A 84 -5.45 5.17 10.54
CA ASN A 84 -4.17 5.82 10.31
C ASN A 84 -4.43 7.28 9.96
N SER A 85 -3.76 8.20 10.64
CA SER A 85 -3.97 9.64 10.44
C SER A 85 -2.68 10.44 10.65
N PRO A 86 -2.49 11.56 9.92
CA PRO A 86 -1.43 12.52 10.23
C PRO A 86 -1.59 13.19 11.60
N ALA A 87 -2.75 13.03 12.27
CA ALA A 87 -2.94 13.49 13.64
C ALA A 87 -2.01 12.78 14.65
N ASP A 88 -1.67 11.51 14.40
CA ASP A 88 -0.79 10.73 15.28
C ASP A 88 0.69 10.88 14.92
N LYS A 89 1.00 10.77 13.62
CA LYS A 89 2.37 10.88 13.10
C LYS A 89 2.37 11.29 11.63
N VAL A 90 3.45 11.94 11.22
CA VAL A 90 3.73 12.25 9.81
C VAL A 90 5.10 11.65 9.44
N PRO A 91 5.19 10.79 8.40
CA PRO A 91 4.12 10.33 7.52
C PRO A 91 3.15 9.35 8.19
N SER A 92 1.85 9.55 7.95
CA SER A 92 0.74 8.77 8.54
C SER A 92 0.95 7.26 8.39
N HIS A 93 1.34 6.81 7.19
CA HIS A 93 1.58 5.39 6.88
C HIS A 93 3.06 4.98 6.91
N GLY A 94 3.93 5.79 7.50
CA GLY A 94 5.37 5.52 7.55
C GLY A 94 6.11 5.72 6.22
N THR A 95 5.46 6.30 5.21
CA THR A 95 6.08 6.57 3.91
C THR A 95 5.55 7.84 3.24
N HIS A 96 6.38 8.45 2.39
CA HIS A 96 6.02 9.63 1.63
C HIS A 96 5.53 9.35 0.21
N VAL A 97 5.63 8.10 -0.25
CA VAL A 97 5.19 7.73 -1.59
C VAL A 97 3.68 7.56 -1.66
N TYR A 98 3.13 7.54 -2.88
CA TYR A 98 1.72 7.22 -3.18
C TYR A 98 0.68 8.10 -2.47
N GLY A 99 1.04 9.32 -2.09
CA GLY A 99 0.13 10.23 -1.39
C GLY A 99 -0.12 9.87 0.07
N GLN A 100 0.65 8.94 0.65
CA GLN A 100 0.38 8.40 1.98
C GLN A 100 0.90 9.26 3.15
N THR A 101 1.68 10.32 2.87
CA THR A 101 2.24 11.21 3.91
C THR A 101 1.16 11.74 4.85
N TYR A 102 0.07 12.25 4.28
CA TYR A 102 -1.04 12.87 5.01
C TYR A 102 -2.37 12.14 4.77
N ALA A 103 -2.32 10.94 4.18
CA ALA A 103 -3.53 10.16 3.96
C ALA A 103 -4.16 9.75 5.30
N ILE A 104 -5.49 9.65 5.28
CA ILE A 104 -6.31 9.21 6.40
C ILE A 104 -7.01 7.92 5.97
N ASP A 105 -6.78 6.85 6.72
CA ASP A 105 -7.57 5.64 6.57
C ASP A 105 -8.81 5.74 7.45
N ILE A 106 -9.99 5.73 6.83
CA ILE A 106 -11.28 5.72 7.54
C ILE A 106 -11.99 4.38 7.36
N VAL A 107 -12.67 3.93 8.40
CA VAL A 107 -13.51 2.72 8.37
C VAL A 107 -14.91 3.04 8.88
N ALA A 108 -15.93 2.54 8.18
CA ALA A 108 -17.31 2.67 8.62
C ALA A 108 -17.49 1.89 9.93
N ASP A 109 -17.97 2.57 10.96
CA ASP A 109 -18.12 2.03 12.31
C ASP A 109 -19.51 2.41 12.84
N PRO A 110 -20.60 1.97 12.17
CA PRO A 110 -21.96 2.29 12.59
C PRO A 110 -22.22 1.71 13.97
N GLU A 111 -23.08 2.38 14.74
CA GLU A 111 -23.55 1.84 16.01
C GLU A 111 -24.32 0.54 15.78
N THR A 112 -24.06 -0.45 16.63
CA THR A 112 -24.79 -1.72 16.68
C THR A 112 -25.68 -1.74 17.91
N GLY A 113 -26.83 -2.43 17.83
CA GLY A 113 -27.71 -2.59 18.98
C GLY A 113 -27.02 -3.30 20.15
N GLU A 114 -27.52 -3.09 21.37
CA GLU A 114 -27.04 -3.84 22.53
C GLU A 114 -27.23 -5.35 22.32
N GLY A 115 -26.15 -6.11 22.44
CA GLY A 115 -26.15 -7.57 22.22
C GLY A 115 -26.02 -8.01 20.75
N GLU A 116 -25.95 -7.08 19.80
CA GLU A 116 -25.68 -7.42 18.40
C GLU A 116 -24.18 -7.63 18.14
N PRO A 117 -23.83 -8.49 17.15
CA PRO A 117 -22.44 -8.64 16.75
C PRO A 117 -21.90 -7.32 16.15
N PRO A 118 -20.58 -7.08 16.19
CA PRO A 118 -19.97 -5.90 15.59
C PRO A 118 -20.34 -5.78 14.11
N ALA A 119 -20.61 -4.56 13.65
CA ALA A 119 -20.95 -4.29 12.24
C ALA A 119 -19.85 -4.72 11.27
N ARG A 120 -18.59 -4.69 11.73
CA ARG A 120 -17.43 -5.11 10.94
C ARG A 120 -17.13 -6.59 11.16
N PRO A 121 -16.89 -7.38 10.10
CA PRO A 121 -16.44 -8.75 10.23
C PRO A 121 -15.12 -8.84 11.01
N THR A 122 -15.03 -9.79 11.93
CA THR A 122 -13.79 -10.11 12.62
C THR A 122 -12.88 -11.00 11.77
N PHE A 123 -11.57 -10.91 12.04
CA PHE A 123 -10.57 -11.79 11.46
C PHE A 123 -10.88 -13.25 11.83
N ARG A 124 -10.72 -14.18 10.87
CA ARG A 124 -10.86 -15.62 11.11
C ARG A 124 -9.54 -16.33 10.86
N TRP A 125 -9.20 -17.24 11.77
CA TRP A 125 -8.06 -18.14 11.65
C TRP A 125 -8.27 -19.27 10.63
N PHE A 126 -9.52 -19.57 10.30
CA PHE A 126 -9.90 -20.64 9.40
C PHE A 126 -10.70 -20.12 8.20
N TRP A 127 -10.73 -20.90 7.13
CA TRP A 127 -11.35 -20.53 5.86
C TRP A 127 -12.84 -20.09 6.00
N PRO A 128 -13.27 -19.00 5.33
CA PRO A 128 -12.45 -18.08 4.55
C PRO A 128 -11.70 -17.09 5.45
N LEU A 129 -10.40 -16.92 5.18
CA LEU A 129 -9.52 -16.00 5.92
C LEU A 129 -9.94 -14.54 5.68
N PHE A 130 -10.35 -14.23 4.46
CA PHE A 130 -10.85 -12.93 4.04
C PHE A 130 -12.37 -12.94 3.88
N ARG A 131 -12.96 -11.74 3.86
CA ARG A 131 -14.40 -11.56 3.64
C ARG A 131 -14.60 -10.85 2.32
N ARG A 132 -15.68 -11.20 1.63
CA ARG A 132 -16.12 -10.42 0.48
C ARG A 132 -16.50 -9.01 0.93
N ASN A 133 -16.34 -8.07 0.03
CA ASN A 133 -16.48 -6.63 0.28
C ASN A 133 -17.87 -6.29 0.85
N HIS A 134 -18.93 -6.93 0.35
CA HIS A 134 -20.30 -6.73 0.82
C HIS A 134 -20.55 -7.13 2.29
N ALA A 135 -19.60 -7.80 2.93
CA ALA A 135 -19.64 -8.06 4.37
C ALA A 135 -19.21 -6.85 5.20
N PHE A 136 -18.59 -5.83 4.60
CA PHE A 136 -18.10 -4.65 5.30
C PHE A 136 -19.11 -3.49 5.19
N PRO A 137 -19.37 -2.74 6.28
CA PRO A 137 -20.38 -1.68 6.28
C PRO A 137 -20.13 -0.53 5.30
N ALA A 138 -18.86 -0.31 4.93
CA ALA A 138 -18.48 0.73 3.98
C ALA A 138 -18.87 0.36 2.52
N PHE A 139 -19.14 -0.91 2.23
CA PHE A 139 -19.42 -1.34 0.87
C PHE A 139 -20.74 -0.77 0.35
N GLY A 140 -20.67 -0.01 -0.74
CA GLY A 140 -21.82 0.71 -1.31
C GLY A 140 -22.19 2.00 -0.58
N ALA A 141 -21.48 2.36 0.51
CA ALA A 141 -21.67 3.65 1.15
C ALA A 141 -21.19 4.79 0.21
N PRO A 142 -21.91 5.94 0.17
CA PRO A 142 -21.52 7.06 -0.67
C PRO A 142 -20.21 7.69 -0.15
N LEU A 143 -19.34 8.05 -1.09
CA LEU A 143 -18.21 8.94 -0.86
C LEU A 143 -18.53 10.31 -1.46
N LEU A 144 -18.49 11.33 -0.62
CA LEU A 144 -18.84 12.71 -0.97
C LEU A 144 -17.60 13.51 -1.35
N ALA A 145 -17.81 14.54 -2.17
CA ALA A 145 -16.78 15.54 -2.41
C ALA A 145 -16.48 16.29 -1.12
N VAL A 146 -15.20 16.49 -0.81
CA VAL A 146 -14.75 17.18 0.41
C VAL A 146 -14.75 18.71 0.27
N ALA A 147 -14.91 19.21 -0.96
CA ALA A 147 -14.97 20.64 -1.29
C ALA A 147 -15.52 20.82 -2.71
N ASP A 148 -15.88 22.06 -3.06
CA ASP A 148 -16.20 22.45 -4.43
C ASP A 148 -15.00 22.21 -5.36
N ALA A 149 -15.17 21.31 -6.33
CA ALA A 149 -14.12 20.96 -7.28
C ALA A 149 -14.72 20.42 -8.60
N THR A 150 -13.90 20.35 -9.64
CA THR A 150 -14.26 19.69 -10.90
C THR A 150 -13.59 18.33 -10.98
N VAL A 151 -14.39 17.26 -11.14
CA VAL A 151 -13.87 15.93 -11.42
C VAL A 151 -13.31 15.91 -12.85
N VAL A 152 -11.99 15.81 -12.98
CA VAL A 152 -11.33 15.80 -14.30
C VAL A 152 -11.20 14.41 -14.91
N ARG A 153 -11.25 13.36 -14.07
CA ARG A 153 -11.15 11.96 -14.49
C ARG A 153 -11.72 11.05 -13.42
N ALA A 154 -12.49 10.05 -13.85
CA ALA A 154 -12.91 8.92 -13.04
C ALA A 154 -12.57 7.62 -13.79
N SER A 155 -12.30 6.56 -13.05
CA SER A 155 -12.08 5.21 -13.59
C SER A 155 -12.58 4.17 -12.59
N ASP A 156 -13.18 3.11 -13.08
CA ASP A 156 -13.70 1.98 -12.31
C ASP A 156 -13.23 0.63 -12.89
N GLY A 157 -13.77 -0.48 -12.38
CA GLY A 157 -13.49 -1.84 -12.85
C GLY A 157 -12.33 -2.56 -12.17
N GLN A 158 -11.77 -1.99 -11.11
CA GLN A 158 -10.68 -2.59 -10.35
C GLN A 158 -11.24 -3.72 -9.50
N ARG A 159 -10.66 -4.91 -9.68
CA ARG A 159 -11.06 -6.09 -8.93
C ARG A 159 -10.64 -5.90 -7.47
N ASP A 160 -11.62 -5.96 -6.58
CA ASP A 160 -11.37 -6.10 -5.15
C ASP A 160 -10.99 -7.56 -4.81
N HIS A 161 -10.47 -7.79 -3.61
CA HIS A 161 -10.08 -9.12 -3.16
C HIS A 161 -11.24 -10.14 -3.15
N LEU A 162 -10.88 -11.43 -3.17
CA LEU A 162 -11.73 -12.59 -3.48
C LEU A 162 -12.75 -12.95 -2.39
#